data_AF-A0A3D4CKE0-F1
#
_entry.id   AF-A0A3D4CKE0-F1
#
_cell.length_a   1.000
_cell.length_b   1.000
_cell.length_c   1.000
_cell.angle_alpha   90.00
_cell.angle_beta   90.00
_cell.angle_gamma   90.00
#
_symmetry.space_group_name_H-M   'P 1'
#
loop_
_entity.id
_entity.type
_entity.pdbx_description
1 polymer ?
#
loop_
_entity_poly.entity_id
_entity_poly.type
_entity_poly.pdbx_seq_one_letter_code
_entity_poly.pdbx_strand_id
1 'polypeptide(L)' 'QLTFIPKFFHVNLPDELVDEIEKCKSDEEVKQVGIEWGIKQSKELIQKGAPCIHYYTMGKSSAVKEIARAVF' A
#
# COMPACT_ATOMS: atom_id res chain seq x y z
N GLN A 1 7.64 -5.03 8.67
CA GLN A 1 6.46 -5.52 7.91
C GLN A 1 6.83 -6.34 6.68
N LEU A 2 7.94 -6.02 6.00
CA LEU A 2 8.44 -6.70 4.79
C LEU A 2 8.58 -8.22 4.90
N THR A 3 8.85 -8.77 6.08
CA THR A 3 9.02 -10.22 6.29
C THR A 3 7.75 -10.93 6.75
N PHE A 4 6.79 -10.21 7.35
CA PHE A 4 5.58 -10.79 7.92
C PHE A 4 4.55 -11.11 6.82
N ILE A 5 4.22 -10.12 5.98
CA ILE A 5 3.16 -10.26 4.98
C ILE A 5 3.48 -11.40 3.99
N PRO A 6 4.68 -11.48 3.37
CA PRO A 6 5.02 -12.57 2.46
C PRO A 6 4.96 -13.96 3.11
N LYS A 7 5.43 -14.07 4.36
CA LYS A 7 5.50 -15.34 5.07
C LYS A 7 4.13 -15.93 5.38
N PHE A 8 3.16 -15.10 5.78
CA PHE A 8 1.85 -15.58 6.24
C PHE A 8 0.77 -15.55 5.16
N PHE A 9 0.89 -14.66 4.17
CA PHE A 9 -0.10 -14.54 3.09
C PHE A 9 0.37 -15.17 1.78
N HIS A 10 1.58 -15.73 1.74
CA HIS A 10 2.16 -16.38 0.55
C HIS A 10 2.13 -15.46 -0.70
N VAL A 11 2.46 -14.19 -0.49
CA VAL A 11 2.51 -13.16 -1.53
C VAL A 11 3.94 -12.64 -1.71
N ASN A 12 4.23 -12.11 -2.89
CA ASN A 12 5.47 -11.40 -3.16
C ASN A 12 5.24 -9.88 -3.08
N LEU A 13 6.24 -9.16 -2.62
CA LEU A 13 6.26 -7.69 -2.69
C LEU A 13 7.07 -7.27 -3.92
N PRO A 14 6.65 -6.22 -4.65
CA PRO A 14 7.45 -5.67 -5.75
C PRO A 14 8.80 -5.13 -5.24
N ASP A 15 9.88 -5.41 -5.95
CA ASP A 15 11.23 -4.97 -5.57
C ASP A 15 11.31 -3.43 -5.43
N GLU A 16 10.64 -2.68 -6.30
CA GLU A 16 10.57 -1.21 -6.24
C GLU A 16 10.02 -0.72 -4.87
N LEU A 17 8.95 -1.36 -4.38
CA LEU A 17 8.36 -1.02 -3.08
C LEU A 17 9.28 -1.41 -1.92
N VAL A 18 9.98 -2.54 -2.02
CA VAL A 18 10.94 -2.98 -1.00
C VAL A 18 12.08 -1.97 -0.92
N ASP A 19 12.66 -1.59 -2.05
CA ASP A 19 13.76 -0.63 -2.13
C ASP A 19 13.39 0.75 -1.56
N GLU A 20 12.15 1.22 -1.78
CA GLU A 20 11.66 2.48 -1.21
C GLU A 20 11.48 2.39 0.31
N ILE A 21 10.92 1.28 0.81
CA ILE A 21 10.73 1.07 2.25
C ILE A 21 12.08 0.93 2.97
N GLU A 22 13.07 0.25 2.37
CA GLU A 22 14.40 0.08 2.98
C GLU A 22 15.19 1.39 3.12
N LYS A 23 14.86 2.41 2.30
CA LYS A 23 15.46 3.75 2.40
C LYS A 23 14.86 4.60 3.52
N CYS A 24 13.69 4.23 4.03
CA CYS A 24 13.00 4.96 5.08
C CYS A 24 13.72 4.84 6.42
N LYS A 25 13.77 5.93 7.18
CA LYS A 25 14.42 6.03 8.50
C LYS A 25 13.42 6.15 9.65
N SER A 26 12.14 6.31 9.35
CA SER A 26 11.07 6.45 10.33
C SER A 26 9.79 5.73 9.90
N ASP A 27 8.94 5.42 10.88
CA ASP A 27 7.63 4.82 10.63
C ASP A 27 6.71 5.75 9.84
N GLU A 28 6.88 7.06 10.00
CA GLU A 28 6.17 8.09 9.23
C GLU A 28 6.54 8.04 7.74
N GLU A 29 7.83 7.91 7.42
CA GLU A 29 8.30 7.76 6.03
C GLU A 29 7.76 6.47 5.41
N VAL A 30 7.83 5.34 6.14
CA VAL A 30 7.26 4.06 5.68
C VAL A 30 5.76 4.19 5.42
N LYS A 31 5.03 4.86 6.31
CA LYS A 31 3.59 5.11 6.12
C LYS A 31 3.33 5.93 4.87
N GLN A 32 4.13 6.97 4.62
CA GLN A 32 3.98 7.85 3.46
C GLN A 32 4.23 7.08 2.15
N VAL A 33 5.31 6.32 2.05
CA VAL A 33 5.60 5.43 0.91
C VAL A 33 4.45 4.46 0.67
N GLY A 34 3.93 3.82 1.73
CA GLY A 34 2.79 2.91 1.62
C GLY A 34 1.50 3.58 1.11
N ILE A 35 1.24 4.83 1.49
CA ILE A 35 0.10 5.60 0.99
C ILE A 35 0.27 5.92 -0.50
N GLU A 36 1.44 6.41 -0.89
CA GLU A 36 1.74 6.75 -2.29
C GLU A 36 1.61 5.52 -3.20
N TRP A 37 2.15 4.38 -2.75
CA TRP A 37 2.02 3.10 -3.44
C TRP A 37 0.55 2.65 -3.54
N GLY A 38 -0.20 2.75 -2.45
CA GLY A 38 -1.63 2.43 -2.43
C GLY A 38 -2.44 3.28 -3.41
N ILE A 39 -2.14 4.57 -3.52
CA ILE A 39 -2.78 5.48 -4.49
C ILE A 39 -2.44 5.06 -5.93
N LYS A 40 -1.16 4.81 -6.23
CA LYS A 40 -0.68 4.36 -7.55
C LYS A 40 -1.40 3.08 -7.97
N GLN A 41 -1.40 2.06 -7.11
CA GLN A 41 -2.02 0.78 -7.38
C GLN A 41 -3.55 0.89 -7.56
N SER A 42 -4.22 1.66 -6.71
CA SER A 42 -5.67 1.83 -6.81
C SER A 42 -6.10 2.53 -8.10
N LYS A 43 -5.35 3.55 -8.55
CA LYS A 43 -5.60 4.22 -9.83
C LYS A 43 -5.40 3.27 -11.01
N GLU A 44 -4.35 2.45 -10.99
CA GLU A 44 -4.09 1.46 -12.03
C GLU A 44 -5.21 0.41 -12.11
N LEU A 45 -5.69 -0.09 -10.97
CA LEU A 45 -6.80 -1.06 -10.92
C LEU A 45 -8.09 -0.47 -11.50
N ILE A 46 -8.42 0.78 -11.16
CA ILE A 46 -9.59 1.48 -11.72
C ILE A 46 -9.44 1.64 -13.23
N GLN A 47 -8.27 2.09 -13.70
CA GLN A 47 -8.00 2.26 -15.13
C GLN A 47 -8.13 0.95 -15.90
N LYS A 48 -7.76 -0.18 -15.28
CA LYS A 48 -7.89 -1.53 -15.85
C LYS A 48 -9.28 -2.14 -15.69
N GLY A 49 -10.25 -1.40 -15.15
CA GLY A 49 -11.65 -1.83 -15.06
C GLY A 49 -11.96 -2.76 -13.89
N ALA A 50 -11.18 -2.73 -12.80
CA ALA A 50 -11.54 -3.45 -11.58
C ALA A 50 -12.92 -2.99 -11.07
N PRO A 51 -13.84 -3.92 -10.71
CA PRO A 51 -15.22 -3.56 -10.36
C PRO A 51 -15.33 -2.83 -9.00
N CYS A 52 -14.39 -3.11 -8.09
CA CYS A 52 -14.27 -2.44 -6.81
C CYS A 52 -12.85 -2.64 -6.22
N ILE A 53 -12.53 -1.88 -5.18
CA ILE A 53 -11.29 -2.02 -4.41
C ILE A 53 -11.67 -2.22 -2.94
N HIS A 54 -11.16 -3.29 -2.33
CA HIS A 54 -11.31 -3.59 -0.90
C HIS A 54 -10.00 -3.37 -0.16
N TYR A 55 -10.01 -2.55 0.90
CA TYR A 55 -8.81 -2.21 1.67
C TYR A 55 -8.79 -2.93 3.03
N TYR A 56 -7.68 -3.61 3.34
CA TYR A 56 -7.41 -4.15 4.67
C TYR A 56 -6.78 -3.09 5.57
N THR A 57 -7.58 -2.46 6.44
CA THR A 57 -7.09 -1.42 7.36
C THR A 57 -6.24 -1.96 8.50
N MET A 58 -6.29 -3.27 8.79
CA MET A 58 -5.58 -3.89 9.92
C MET A 58 -5.82 -3.16 11.26
N GLY A 59 -7.05 -2.63 11.45
CA GLY A 59 -7.44 -1.85 12.63
C GLY A 59 -7.00 -0.37 12.61
N LYS A 60 -6.30 0.09 11.56
CA LYS A 60 -5.81 1.48 11.40
C LYS A 60 -6.30 2.08 10.08
N SER A 61 -7.28 2.99 10.14
CA SER A 61 -7.95 3.52 8.96
C SER A 61 -7.35 4.80 8.37
N SER A 62 -6.38 5.44 9.04
CA SER A 62 -5.84 6.73 8.61
C SER A 62 -5.22 6.67 7.22
N ALA A 63 -4.33 5.71 6.97
CA ALA A 63 -3.70 5.51 5.66
C ALA A 63 -4.75 5.21 4.55
N VAL A 64 -5.70 4.33 4.83
CA VAL A 64 -6.76 3.98 3.87
C VAL A 64 -7.67 5.18 3.56
N LYS A 65 -7.98 6.01 4.55
CA LYS A 65 -8.73 7.26 4.35
C LYS A 65 -7.99 8.21 3.42
N GLU A 66 -6.68 8.35 3.60
CA GLU A 66 -5.83 9.19 2.76
C GLU A 66 -5.79 8.67 1.31
N ILE A 67 -5.63 7.36 1.12
CA ILE A 67 -5.66 6.71 -0.19
C ILE A 67 -7.02 6.92 -0.87
N ALA A 68 -8.11 6.57 -0.18
CA ALA A 68 -9.46 6.67 -0.74
C ALA A 68 -9.78 8.10 -1.18
N ARG A 69 -9.43 9.12 -0.38
CA ARG A 69 -9.63 10.54 -0.70
C ARG A 69 -8.86 11.01 -1.95
N ALA A 70 -7.73 10.37 -2.27
CA ALA A 70 -6.92 10.74 -3.43
C ALA A 70 -7.30 9.96 -4.71
N VAL A 71 -8.16 8.95 -4.58
CA VAL A 71 -8.55 8.02 -5.65
C VAL A 71 -10.01 8.25 -6.08
N PHE A 72 -10.90 8.53 -5.14
CA PHE A 72 -12.35 8.74 -5.32
C PHE A 72 -12.75 10.15 -4.88
#